data_AF-A0A6N7ST10-F1
#
_entry.id   AF-A0A6N7ST10-F1
#
_cell.length_a   1.000
_cell.length_b   1.000
_cell.length_c   1.000
_cell.angle_alpha   90.00
_cell.angle_beta   90.00
_cell.angle_gamma   90.00
#
_symmetry.space_group_name_H-M   'P 1'
#
loop_
_entity.id
_entity.type
_entity.pdbx_description
1 polymer ?
#
loop_
_entity_poly.entity_id
_entity_poly.type
_entity_poly.pdbx_seq_one_letter_code
_entity_poly.pdbx_strand_id
1 'polypeptide(L)'
;MRATCEIIADLKDGKEVSYEELKMACLVQSSIIFFYQQDTKALLQGGLSADLTKRMEYSDPETSSEKMGIPSWYWKAIKKDPMEWLGPSHIPGTEQWEVMHNIHKNVYKKATET
;
A
#
# COMPACT_ATOMS: atom_id res chain seq x y z
N MET A 1 -11.87 12.36 2.65
CA MET A 1 -11.73 11.44 3.81
C MET A 1 -10.54 11.89 4.63
N ARG A 2 -10.48 11.59 5.94
CA ARG A 2 -9.26 11.86 6.74
C ARG A 2 -8.08 11.05 6.21
N ALA A 3 -6.85 11.47 6.54
CA ALA A 3 -5.66 10.71 6.18
C ALA A 3 -5.66 9.34 6.90
N THR A 4 -5.03 8.33 6.29
CA THR A 4 -4.98 6.98 6.87
C THR A 4 -4.40 6.99 8.29
N CYS A 5 -3.35 7.79 8.55
CA CYS A 5 -2.74 7.91 9.87
C CYS A 5 -3.67 8.53 10.92
N GLU A 6 -4.52 9.48 10.52
CA GLU A 6 -5.49 10.12 11.42
C GLU A 6 -6.60 9.14 11.80
N ILE A 7 -7.12 8.39 10.83
CA ILE A 7 -8.11 7.34 11.05
C ILE A 7 -7.57 6.29 12.05
N ILE A 8 -6.33 5.85 11.86
CA ILE A 8 -5.68 4.87 12.75
C ILE A 8 -5.41 5.47 14.14
N ALA A 9 -5.00 6.74 14.21
CA ALA A 9 -4.77 7.42 15.49
C ALA A 9 -6.07 7.53 16.30
N ASP A 10 -7.16 7.97 15.66
CA ASP A 10 -8.46 8.08 16.32
C ASP A 10 -8.99 6.73 16.78
N LEU A 11 -8.80 5.66 16.00
CA LEU A 11 -9.14 4.30 16.43
C LEU A 11 -8.33 3.86 17.66
N LYS A 12 -7.03 4.18 17.72
CA LYS A 12 -6.16 3.88 18.87
C LYS A 12 -6.52 4.68 20.11
N ASP A 13 -6.99 5.92 19.93
CA ASP A 13 -7.48 6.78 21.00
C ASP A 13 -8.88 6.38 21.49
N GLY A 14 -9.51 5.36 20.90
CA GLY A 14 -10.86 4.92 21.25
C GLY A 14 -11.97 5.85 20.75
N LYS A 15 -11.66 6.73 19.79
CA LYS A 15 -12.65 7.60 19.15
C LYS A 15 -13.42 6.85 18.08
N GLU A 16 -14.61 7.34 17.78
CA GLU A 16 -15.46 6.76 16.75
C GLU A 16 -14.90 7.03 15.34
N VAL A 17 -14.87 5.97 14.53
CA VAL A 17 -14.45 5.98 13.14
C VAL A 17 -15.56 5.34 12.32
N SER A 18 -15.94 5.96 11.21
CA SER A 18 -16.99 5.39 10.36
C SER A 18 -16.55 4.07 9.73
N TYR A 19 -17.51 3.20 9.41
CA TYR A 19 -17.21 1.94 8.73
C TYR A 19 -16.44 2.15 7.42
N GLU A 20 -16.81 3.18 6.65
CA GLU A 20 -16.15 3.49 5.38
C GLU A 20 -14.70 3.95 5.57
N GLU A 21 -14.42 4.80 6.55
CA GLU A 21 -13.04 5.17 6.88
C GLU A 21 -12.21 3.98 7.33
N LEU A 22 -12.79 3.11 8.16
CA LEU A 22 -12.10 1.90 8.62
C LEU A 22 -11.80 0.95 7.46
N LYS A 23 -12.79 0.70 6.59
CA LYS A 23 -12.64 -0.12 5.39
C LYS A 23 -11.51 0.41 4.50
N MET A 24 -11.50 1.72 4.24
CA MET A 24 -10.49 2.35 3.40
C MET A 24 -9.10 2.32 4.04
N ALA A 25 -8.99 2.58 5.34
CA ALA A 25 -7.73 2.44 6.06
C ALA A 25 -7.19 1.00 6.02
N CYS A 26 -8.05 -0.01 6.17
CA CYS A 26 -7.66 -1.42 6.02
C CYS A 26 -7.13 -1.74 4.62
N LEU A 27 -7.76 -1.23 3.56
CA LEU A 27 -7.28 -1.40 2.19
C LEU A 27 -5.91 -0.74 1.98
N VAL A 28 -5.71 0.47 2.51
CA VAL A 28 -4.38 1.13 2.47
C VAL A 28 -3.34 0.30 3.22
N GLN A 29 -3.64 -0.19 4.43
CA GLN A 29 -2.72 -1.04 5.19
C GLN A 29 -2.37 -2.33 4.44
N SER A 30 -3.35 -2.96 3.79
CA SER A 30 -3.09 -4.11 2.91
C SER A 30 -2.17 -3.77 1.75
N SER A 31 -2.32 -2.61 1.12
CA SER A 31 -1.42 -2.15 0.05
C SER A 31 0.01 -1.89 0.55
N ILE A 32 0.15 -1.30 1.74
CA ILE A 32 1.43 -1.04 2.39
C ILE A 32 2.17 -2.34 2.66
N ILE A 33 1.49 -3.36 3.20
CA ILE A 33 2.08 -4.69 3.43
C ILE A 33 2.56 -5.31 2.12
N PHE A 34 1.75 -5.22 1.07
CA PHE A 34 2.13 -5.74 -0.24
C PHE A 34 3.39 -5.05 -0.78
N PHE A 35 3.48 -3.73 -0.72
CA PHE A 35 4.66 -2.99 -1.19
C PHE A 35 5.90 -3.32 -0.35
N TYR A 36 5.77 -3.43 0.98
CA TYR A 36 6.87 -3.89 1.82
C TYR A 36 7.36 -5.29 1.44
N GLN A 37 6.46 -6.20 1.09
CA GLN A 37 6.85 -7.54 0.64
C GLN A 37 7.60 -7.51 -0.70
N GLN A 38 7.17 -6.65 -1.65
CA GLN A 38 7.87 -6.48 -2.93
C GLN A 38 9.27 -5.89 -2.74
N ASP A 39 9.38 -4.82 -1.95
CA ASP A 39 10.67 -4.18 -1.66
C ASP A 39 11.59 -5.15 -0.92
N THR A 40 11.09 -5.86 0.08
CA THR A 40 11.87 -6.85 0.83
C THR A 40 12.38 -7.95 -0.10
N LYS A 41 11.54 -8.45 -1.00
CA LYS A 41 11.95 -9.46 -1.99
C LYS A 41 13.06 -8.92 -2.91
N ALA A 42 12.92 -7.70 -3.43
CA ALA A 42 13.93 -7.08 -4.29
C ALA A 42 15.26 -6.86 -3.55
N LEU A 43 15.20 -6.38 -2.31
CA LEU A 43 16.38 -6.16 -1.48
C LEU A 43 17.10 -7.47 -1.12
N LEU A 44 16.36 -8.54 -0.82
CA LEU A 44 16.94 -9.87 -0.53
C LEU A 44 17.55 -10.54 -1.77
N GLN A 45 17.00 -10.30 -2.97
CA GLN A 45 17.56 -10.79 -4.22
C GLN A 45 18.92 -10.13 -4.55
N GLY A 46 19.15 -8.90 -4.07
CA GLY A 46 20.38 -8.17 -4.28
C GLY A 46 20.55 -7.64 -5.71
N GLY A 47 21.76 -7.21 -6.05
CA GLY A 47 22.13 -6.73 -7.38
C GLY A 47 21.34 -5.50 -7.83
N LEU A 48 21.09 -5.41 -9.14
CA LEU A 48 20.50 -4.23 -9.76
C LEU A 48 19.12 -3.87 -9.19
N SER A 49 18.29 -4.87 -8.84
CA SER A 49 16.98 -4.64 -8.24
C SER A 49 17.09 -3.99 -6.86
N ALA A 50 18.00 -4.47 -6.02
CA ALA A 50 18.24 -3.88 -4.70
C ALA A 50 18.78 -2.45 -4.82
N ASP A 51 19.74 -2.21 -5.73
CA ASP A 51 20.29 -0.87 -5.97
C ASP A 51 19.22 0.11 -6.47
N LEU A 52 18.34 -0.35 -7.37
CA LEU A 52 17.23 0.45 -7.88
C LEU A 52 16.22 0.77 -6.77
N THR A 53 15.80 -0.22 -5.98
CA THR A 53 14.88 0.00 -4.85
C THR A 53 15.46 0.99 -3.85
N LYS A 54 16.74 0.86 -3.47
CA LYS A 54 17.39 1.82 -2.58
C LYS A 54 17.42 3.24 -3.16
N ARG A 55 17.77 3.37 -4.44
CA ARG A 55 17.84 4.67 -5.10
C ARG A 55 16.47 5.34 -5.23
N MET A 56 15.42 4.56 -5.51
CA MET A 56 14.08 5.09 -5.70
C MET A 56 13.41 5.44 -4.37
N GLU A 57 13.55 4.58 -3.35
CA GLU A 57 12.71 4.65 -2.16
C GLU A 57 13.46 5.03 -0.87
N TYR A 58 14.80 5.04 -0.89
CA TYR A 58 15.62 5.30 0.31
C TYR A 58 16.66 6.41 0.10
N SER A 59 16.56 7.18 -1.00
CA SER A 59 17.56 8.20 -1.35
C SER A 59 17.33 9.56 -0.68
N ASP A 60 16.12 9.85 -0.23
CA ASP A 60 15.75 11.12 0.40
C ASP A 60 15.58 10.94 1.91
N PRO A 61 16.51 11.45 2.75
CA PRO A 61 16.46 11.28 4.20
C PRO A 61 15.31 12.05 4.87
N GLU A 62 14.70 13.04 4.21
CA GLU A 62 13.54 13.77 4.73
C GLU A 62 12.25 12.95 4.60
N THR A 63 12.22 12.04 3.63
CA THR A 63 11.05 11.22 3.34
C THR A 63 11.30 9.73 3.49
N SER A 64 12.50 9.28 3.86
CA SER A 64 12.82 7.86 4.02
C SER A 64 13.86 7.62 5.10
N SER A 65 14.04 6.37 5.50
CA SER A 65 15.09 5.93 6.41
C SER A 65 15.51 4.50 6.11
N GLU A 66 16.70 4.33 5.53
CA GLU A 66 17.27 2.99 5.29
C GLU A 66 17.46 2.23 6.62
N LYS A 67 17.95 2.92 7.66
CA LYS A 67 18.17 2.32 8.98
C LYS A 67 16.90 1.77 9.62
N MET A 68 15.78 2.46 9.44
CA MET A 68 14.48 2.05 9.99
C MET A 68 13.66 1.20 9.01
N GLY A 69 14.14 0.99 7.78
CA GLY A 69 13.40 0.31 6.72
C GLY A 69 12.14 1.05 6.30
N ILE A 70 12.14 2.39 6.32
CA ILE A 70 10.98 3.22 5.97
C ILE A 70 11.21 3.84 4.58
N PRO A 71 10.54 3.38 3.52
CA PRO A 71 10.67 3.92 2.18
C PRO A 71 9.88 5.24 1.99
N SER A 72 10.24 6.03 0.98
CA SER A 72 9.59 7.31 0.64
C SER A 72 8.09 7.17 0.37
N TRP A 73 7.66 6.08 -0.26
CA TRP A 73 6.24 5.84 -0.51
C TRP A 73 5.42 5.62 0.76
N TYR A 74 6.00 5.15 1.86
CA TYR A 74 5.26 4.82 3.09
C TYR A 74 4.56 6.05 3.69
N TRP A 75 5.28 7.17 3.80
CA TRP A 75 4.69 8.40 4.34
C TRP A 75 3.61 8.95 3.42
N LYS A 76 3.77 8.81 2.10
CA LYS A 76 2.75 9.19 1.13
C LYS A 76 1.49 8.36 1.33
N ALA A 77 1.62 7.05 1.54
CA ALA A 77 0.50 6.16 1.77
C ALA A 77 -0.29 6.52 3.03
N ILE A 78 0.40 6.77 4.15
CA ILE A 78 -0.29 7.00 5.43
C ILE A 78 -0.83 8.43 5.59
N LYS A 79 -0.20 9.44 4.96
CA LYS A 79 -0.59 10.86 5.07
C LYS A 79 -1.61 11.30 4.02
N LYS A 80 -1.81 10.52 2.96
CA LYS A 80 -2.77 10.85 1.91
C LYS A 80 -4.18 10.36 2.28
N ASP A 81 -5.18 11.01 1.69
CA ASP A 81 -6.54 10.49 1.64
C ASP A 81 -6.50 9.05 1.07
N PRO A 82 -7.11 8.06 1.76
CA PRO A 82 -7.01 6.67 1.35
C PRO A 82 -7.69 6.40 0.00
N MET A 83 -8.75 7.13 -0.37
CA MET A 83 -9.37 7.01 -1.70
C MET A 83 -8.40 7.48 -2.79
N GLU A 84 -7.69 8.59 -2.54
CA GLU A 84 -6.71 9.12 -3.49
C GLU A 84 -5.41 8.31 -3.56
N TRP A 85 -5.03 7.63 -2.48
CA TRP A 85 -3.88 6.73 -2.49
C TRP A 85 -4.19 5.44 -3.26
N LEU A 86 -5.33 4.82 -2.95
CA LEU A 86 -5.73 3.55 -3.57
C LEU A 86 -6.08 3.75 -5.04
N GLY A 87 -6.79 4.84 -5.37
CA GLY A 87 -7.39 5.01 -6.69
C GLY A 87 -8.57 4.04 -6.92
N PRO A 88 -9.44 4.33 -7.89
CA PRO A 88 -10.70 3.59 -8.07
C PRO A 88 -10.47 2.11 -8.34
N SER A 89 -9.43 1.74 -9.11
CA SER A 89 -9.11 0.35 -9.45
C SER A 89 -8.76 -0.55 -8.26
N HIS A 90 -8.51 0.02 -7.08
CA HIS A 90 -8.16 -0.70 -5.87
C HIS A 90 -9.24 -0.60 -4.78
N ILE A 91 -10.42 -0.05 -5.12
CA ILE A 91 -11.56 0.12 -4.21
C ILE A 91 -12.70 -0.80 -4.65
N PRO A 92 -13.08 -1.82 -3.86
CA PRO A 92 -14.19 -2.71 -4.20
C PRO A 92 -15.50 -1.97 -4.49
N GLY A 93 -16.20 -2.42 -5.53
CA GLY A 93 -17.48 -1.84 -5.97
C GLY A 93 -17.36 -0.67 -6.96
N THR A 94 -16.15 -0.26 -7.36
CA THR A 94 -15.98 0.65 -8.51
C THR A 94 -15.91 -0.14 -9.81
N GLU A 95 -16.28 0.50 -10.93
CA GLU A 95 -16.20 -0.12 -12.26
C GLU A 95 -14.75 -0.53 -12.60
N GLN A 96 -13.78 0.32 -12.26
CA GLN A 96 -12.36 0.05 -12.50
C GLN A 96 -11.86 -1.13 -11.67
N TRP A 97 -12.34 -1.27 -10.43
CA TRP A 97 -11.99 -2.41 -9.58
C TRP A 97 -12.55 -3.70 -10.15
N GLU A 98 -13.80 -3.73 -10.64
CA GLU A 98 -14.37 -4.93 -11.26
C GLU A 98 -13.54 -5.41 -12.46
N VAL A 99 -13.08 -4.48 -13.30
CA VAL A 99 -12.19 -4.80 -14.42
C VAL A 99 -10.89 -5.43 -13.92
N MET A 100 -10.20 -4.78 -12.99
CA MET A 100 -8.92 -5.28 -12.46
C MET A 100 -9.07 -6.58 -11.67
N HIS A 101 -10.13 -6.71 -10.89
CA HIS A 101 -10.43 -7.90 -10.10
C HIS A 101 -10.65 -9.11 -11.02
N ASN A 102 -11.40 -8.95 -12.11
CA ASN A 102 -11.59 -10.02 -13.10
C ASN A 102 -10.28 -10.41 -13.79
N ILE A 103 -9.42 -9.45 -14.14
CA ILE A 103 -8.08 -9.75 -14.68
C ILE A 103 -7.26 -10.55 -13.67
N HIS A 104 -7.16 -10.09 -12.43
CA HIS A 104 -6.38 -10.77 -11.38
C HIS A 104 -6.92 -12.18 -11.10
N LYS A 105 -8.24 -12.34 -11.03
CA LYS A 105 -8.90 -13.64 -10.84
C LYS A 105 -8.59 -14.61 -11.96
N ASN A 106 -8.59 -14.15 -13.21
CA ASN A 106 -8.24 -14.97 -14.37
C ASN A 106 -6.76 -15.36 -14.38
N VAL A 107 -5.86 -14.45 -14.01
CA VAL A 107 -4.41 -14.75 -13.86
C VAL A 107 -4.20 -15.78 -12.76
N TYR A 108 -4.83 -15.57 -11.60
CA TYR A 108 -4.76 -16.50 -10.48
C TYR A 108 -5.23 -17.90 -10.89
N LYS A 109 -6.42 -17.99 -11.51
CA LYS A 109 -6.97 -19.26 -12.00
C LYS A 109 -5.98 -19.98 -12.92
N LYS A 110 -5.43 -19.30 -13.93
CA LYS A 110 -4.42 -19.87 -14.85
C LYS A 110 -3.14 -20.33 -14.14
N ALA A 111 -2.71 -19.61 -13.10
CA ALA A 111 -1.50 -19.95 -12.35
C ALA A 111 -1.71 -21.15 -11.39
N THR A 112 -2.96 -21.41 -11.00
CA THR A 112 -3.32 -22.49 -10.05
C THR A 112 -3.95 -23.72 -10.70
N GLU A 113 -4.39 -23.63 -11.96
CA GLU A 113 -4.80 -24.78 -12.76
C GLU A 113 -3.58 -25.65 -13.02
N THR A 114 -3.42 -26.66 -12.16
CA THR A 114 -2.43 -27.75 -12.27
C THR A 114 -3.17 -29.02 -12.68
#